data_AF-A0A3D5A950-F1
#
_entry.id   AF-A0A3D5A950-F1
#
_cell.length_a   1.000
_cell.length_b   1.000
_cell.length_c   1.000
_cell.angle_alpha   90.00
_cell.angle_beta   90.00
_cell.angle_gamma   90.00
#
_symmetry.space_group_name_H-M   'P 1'
#
loop_
_entity.id
_entity.type
_entity.pdbx_description
1 polymer ?
#
loop_
_entity_poly.entity_id
_entity_poly.type
_entity_poly.pdbx_seq_one_letter_code
_entity_poly.pdbx_strand_id
1 'polypeptide(L)'
;MAGTATAPTKKLHPRNKHLNAYDFNKLIKIVPELKPFVFVNDYSTKTIDFTNPEAVKFLNKALLQQYYNIQFWDIPKENLCPPIPGRADYIHYVADILA
;
A
#
# COMPACT_ATOMS: atom_id res chain seq x y z
N MET A 1 18.11 33.21 -3.26
CA MET A 1 17.26 32.22 -3.96
C MET A 1 17.65 30.85 -3.43
N ALA A 2 17.00 30.40 -2.35
CA ALA A 2 17.38 29.17 -1.66
C ALA A 2 16.89 27.95 -2.45
N GLY A 3 17.82 27.11 -2.90
CA GLY A 3 17.50 25.81 -3.49
C GLY A 3 16.93 24.87 -2.43
N THR A 4 15.72 24.39 -2.64
CA THR A 4 15.12 23.34 -1.82
C THR A 4 15.77 22.01 -2.17
N ALA A 5 16.56 21.47 -1.25
CA ALA A 5 17.04 20.10 -1.32
C ALA A 5 15.85 19.14 -1.19
N THR A 6 15.50 18.44 -2.28
CA THR A 6 14.59 17.30 -2.22
C THR A 6 15.30 16.16 -1.49
N ALA A 7 14.79 15.77 -0.32
CA ALA A 7 15.26 14.57 0.38
C ALA A 7 15.21 13.37 -0.59
N PRO A 8 16.22 12.47 -0.60
CA PRO A 8 16.20 11.32 -1.46
C PRO A 8 14.95 10.50 -1.13
N THR A 9 14.03 10.35 -2.09
CA THR A 9 12.90 9.45 -1.94
C THR A 9 13.47 8.06 -1.72
N LYS A 10 13.29 7.54 -0.51
CA LYS A 10 13.78 6.21 -0.14
C LYS A 10 13.09 5.22 -1.05
N LYS A 11 13.80 4.75 -2.07
CA LYS A 11 13.26 3.79 -3.04
C LYS A 11 13.04 2.48 -2.30
N LEU A 12 11.85 1.90 -2.47
CA LEU A 12 11.60 0.53 -2.03
C LEU A 12 12.57 -0.42 -2.75
N HIS A 13 12.83 -1.54 -2.12
CA HIS A 13 13.64 -2.63 -2.62
C HIS A 13 13.21 -3.04 -4.04
N PRO A 14 14.14 -3.34 -4.98
CA PRO A 14 13.81 -3.66 -6.37
C PRO A 14 12.85 -4.84 -6.55
N ARG A 15 12.84 -5.79 -5.60
CA ARG A 15 11.93 -6.96 -5.59
C ARG A 15 10.53 -6.65 -5.06
N ASN A 16 10.29 -5.44 -4.55
CA ASN A 16 9.01 -5.04 -3.98
C ASN A 16 7.95 -4.91 -5.08
N LYS A 17 6.79 -5.52 -4.88
CA LYS A 17 5.68 -5.51 -5.85
C LYS A 17 4.94 -4.16 -5.92
N HIS A 18 5.23 -3.24 -5.01
CA HIS A 18 4.52 -1.97 -4.82
C HIS A 18 5.34 -0.74 -5.22
N LEU A 19 6.19 -0.88 -6.24
CA LEU A 19 7.02 0.23 -6.78
C LEU A 19 6.20 1.27 -7.56
N ASN A 20 5.03 0.87 -8.07
CA ASN A 20 4.17 1.70 -8.91
C ASN A 20 2.85 2.04 -8.21
N ALA A 21 2.14 3.05 -8.73
CA ALA A 21 0.80 3.40 -8.28
C ALA A 21 -0.18 2.23 -8.44
N TYR A 22 -1.19 2.19 -7.55
CA TYR A 22 -2.16 1.10 -7.52
C TYR A 22 -3.25 1.25 -8.59
N ASP A 23 -3.60 0.13 -9.22
CA ASP A 23 -4.80 0.04 -10.04
C ASP A 23 -6.02 -0.24 -9.16
N PHE A 24 -6.63 0.83 -8.64
CA PHE A 24 -7.81 0.73 -7.80
C PHE A 24 -8.99 0.02 -8.47
N ASN A 25 -9.09 0.01 -9.81
CA ASN A 25 -10.16 -0.73 -10.48
C ASN A 25 -10.00 -2.24 -10.29
N LYS A 26 -8.75 -2.75 -10.32
CA LYS A 26 -8.47 -4.16 -10.03
C LYS A 26 -8.68 -4.48 -8.57
N LEU A 27 -8.21 -3.62 -7.67
CA LEU A 27 -8.35 -3.84 -6.22
C LEU A 27 -9.81 -3.85 -5.78
N ILE A 28 -10.64 -2.95 -6.31
CA ILE A 28 -12.09 -2.91 -6.02
C ILE A 28 -12.80 -4.18 -6.52
N LYS A 29 -12.39 -4.76 -7.66
CA LYS A 29 -12.98 -6.03 -8.14
C LYS A 29 -12.75 -7.19 -7.18
N ILE A 30 -11.63 -7.18 -6.48
CA ILE A 30 -11.22 -8.23 -5.54
C ILE A 30 -11.85 -7.98 -4.17
N VAL A 31 -11.80 -6.73 -3.69
CA VAL A 31 -12.41 -6.29 -2.43
C VAL A 31 -13.39 -5.14 -2.73
N PRO A 32 -14.68 -5.44 -2.99
CA PRO A 32 -15.69 -4.42 -3.29
C PRO A 32 -15.89 -3.40 -2.17
N GLU A 33 -15.63 -3.82 -0.93
CA GLU A 33 -15.68 -3.01 0.29
C GLU A 33 -14.71 -1.82 0.26
N LEU A 34 -13.68 -1.84 -0.60
CA LEU A 34 -12.75 -0.74 -0.79
C LEU A 34 -13.38 0.45 -1.54
N LYS A 35 -14.38 0.19 -2.40
CA LYS A 35 -14.96 1.18 -3.31
C LYS A 35 -15.41 2.49 -2.64
N PRO A 36 -16.10 2.48 -1.48
CA PRO A 36 -16.57 3.71 -0.83
C PRO A 36 -15.45 4.63 -0.35
N PHE A 37 -14.24 4.09 -0.15
CA PHE A 37 -13.09 4.86 0.34
C PHE A 37 -12.24 5.45 -0.79
N VAL A 38 -12.47 5.04 -2.04
CA VAL A 38 -11.68 5.48 -3.19
C VAL A 38 -12.29 6.73 -3.80
N PHE A 39 -11.47 7.78 -3.91
CA PHE A 39 -11.83 9.04 -4.55
C PHE A 39 -10.76 9.45 -5.57
N VAL A 40 -11.08 10.46 -6.38
CA VAL A 40 -10.14 11.09 -7.32
C VAL A 40 -9.62 12.37 -6.68
N ASN A 41 -8.31 12.51 -6.55
CA ASN A 41 -7.69 13.72 -6.00
C ASN A 41 -7.56 14.83 -7.07
N ASP A 42 -7.05 15.99 -6.67
CA ASP A 42 -6.86 17.17 -7.54
C ASP A 42 -5.94 16.90 -8.74
N TYR A 43 -5.12 15.85 -8.67
CA TYR A 43 -4.23 15.41 -9.76
C TYR A 43 -4.89 14.41 -10.71
N SER A 44 -6.22 14.24 -10.64
CA SER A 44 -6.96 13.25 -11.43
C SER A 44 -6.51 11.81 -11.23
N THR A 45 -5.92 11.49 -10.07
CA THR A 45 -5.49 10.14 -9.70
C THR A 45 -6.42 9.54 -8.66
N LYS A 46 -6.74 8.24 -8.82
CA LYS A 46 -7.52 7.51 -7.81
C LYS A 46 -6.65 7.23 -6.60
N THR A 47 -7.16 7.55 -5.42
CA THR A 47 -6.48 7.35 -4.14
C THR A 47 -7.50 7.08 -3.03
N ILE A 48 -7.00 6.82 -1.83
CA ILE A 48 -7.75 6.79 -0.58
C ILE A 48 -7.20 7.83 0.39
N ASP A 49 -7.92 8.04 1.49
CA ASP A 49 -7.41 8.74 2.65
C ASP A 49 -6.58 7.78 3.52
N PHE A 50 -5.26 7.98 3.54
CA PHE A 50 -4.34 7.13 4.31
C PHE A 50 -4.37 7.40 5.82
N THR A 51 -5.11 8.41 6.27
CA THR A 51 -5.37 8.65 7.70
C THR A 51 -6.58 7.87 8.21
N ASN A 52 -7.43 7.37 7.31
CA ASN A 52 -8.58 6.54 7.65
C ASN A 52 -8.15 5.06 7.81
N PRO A 53 -8.19 4.49 9.03
CA PRO A 53 -7.72 3.13 9.27
C PRO A 53 -8.55 2.07 8.57
N GLU A 54 -9.86 2.27 8.36
CA GLU A 54 -10.70 1.34 7.62
C GLU A 54 -10.36 1.34 6.13
N ALA A 55 -10.13 2.53 5.53
CA ALA A 55 -9.69 2.64 4.14
C ALA A 55 -8.36 1.91 3.91
N VAL A 56 -7.39 2.13 4.80
CA VAL A 56 -6.07 1.48 4.75
C VAL A 56 -6.21 -0.03 4.96
N LYS A 57 -7.09 -0.48 5.86
CA LYS A 57 -7.39 -1.91 6.06
C LYS A 57 -7.91 -2.57 4.79
N PHE A 58 -8.94 -2.01 4.14
CA PHE A 58 -9.45 -2.59 2.89
C PHE A 58 -8.44 -2.55 1.74
N LEU A 59 -7.64 -1.48 1.65
CA LEU A 59 -6.55 -1.42 0.67
C LEU A 59 -5.54 -2.56 0.92
N ASN A 60 -5.06 -2.71 2.15
CA ASN A 60 -4.10 -3.74 2.51
C ASN A 60 -4.66 -5.15 2.27
N LYS A 61 -5.92 -5.42 2.61
CA LYS A 61 -6.63 -6.66 2.28
C LYS A 61 -6.59 -6.94 0.78
N ALA A 62 -6.91 -5.94 -0.06
CA ALA A 62 -6.88 -6.08 -1.50
C ALA A 62 -5.46 -6.34 -2.05
N LEU A 63 -4.44 -5.66 -1.52
CA LEU A 63 -3.04 -5.87 -1.91
C LEU A 63 -2.56 -7.29 -1.58
N LEU A 64 -2.88 -7.78 -0.38
CA LEU A 64 -2.53 -9.11 0.08
C LEU A 64 -3.16 -10.21 -0.78
N GLN A 65 -4.45 -10.06 -1.11
CA GLN A 65 -5.14 -10.98 -2.00
C GLN A 65 -4.55 -10.96 -3.42
N GLN A 66 -4.36 -9.77 -3.99
CA GLN A 66 -3.93 -9.60 -5.38
C GLN A 66 -2.48 -10.03 -5.63
N TYR A 67 -1.56 -9.70 -4.73
CA TYR A 67 -0.12 -9.83 -4.99
C TYR A 67 0.55 -10.94 -4.19
N TYR A 68 -0.08 -11.42 -3.11
CA TYR A 68 0.52 -12.40 -2.21
C TYR A 68 -0.36 -13.64 -2.01
N ASN A 69 -1.53 -13.71 -2.66
CA ASN A 69 -2.45 -14.85 -2.60
C ASN A 69 -2.96 -15.14 -1.17
N ILE A 70 -2.98 -14.12 -0.30
CA ILE A 70 -3.45 -14.22 1.08
C ILE A 70 -4.93 -13.82 1.10
N GLN A 71 -5.82 -14.80 1.21
CA GLN A 71 -7.27 -14.63 1.11
C GLN A 71 -7.89 -14.03 2.38
N PHE A 72 -7.47 -14.53 3.54
CA PHE A 72 -8.00 -14.12 4.82
C PHE A 72 -6.99 -13.25 5.54
N TRP A 73 -7.30 -11.97 5.63
CA TRP A 73 -6.56 -11.01 6.42
C TRP A 73 -7.54 -10.10 7.13
N ASP A 74 -7.50 -10.15 8.45
CA ASP A 74 -8.28 -9.29 9.32
C ASP A 74 -7.41 -8.87 10.51
N ILE A 75 -7.63 -7.66 10.98
CA ILE A 75 -6.93 -7.07 12.12
C ILE A 75 -7.99 -6.43 13.02
N PRO A 76 -7.91 -6.64 14.35
CA PRO A 76 -8.78 -5.97 15.32
C PRO A 76 -8.77 -4.45 15.17
N LYS A 77 -9.88 -3.79 15.47
CA LYS A 77 -10.01 -2.33 15.27
C LYS A 77 -9.08 -1.53 16.18
N GLU A 78 -8.68 -2.14 17.29
CA GLU A 78 -7.81 -1.58 18.32
C GLU A 78 -6.33 -1.59 17.91
N ASN A 79 -5.99 -2.32 16.85
CA ASN A 79 -4.61 -2.51 16.41
C ASN A 79 -4.26 -1.54 15.27
N LEU A 80 -2.99 -1.14 15.23
CA LEU A 80 -2.45 -0.37 14.11
C LEU A 80 -2.49 -1.21 12.82
N CYS A 81 -2.94 -0.60 11.72
CA CYS A 81 -2.97 -1.18 10.39
C CYS A 81 -1.69 -0.77 9.62
N PRO A 82 -0.62 -1.59 9.63
CA PRO A 82 0.64 -1.19 9.01
C PRO A 82 0.53 -1.19 7.47
N PRO A 83 1.22 -0.29 6.77
CA PRO A 83 1.26 -0.31 5.31
C PRO A 83 2.02 -1.53 4.78
N ILE A 84 1.38 -2.32 3.89
CA ILE A 84 1.98 -3.52 3.28
C ILE A 84 3.28 -3.23 2.51
N PRO A 85 3.41 -2.15 1.71
CA PRO A 85 4.64 -1.89 0.95
C PRO A 85 5.90 -1.82 1.79
N GLY A 86 5.85 -1.12 2.93
CA GLY A 86 7.00 -0.98 3.83
C GLY A 86 7.35 -2.28 4.56
N ARG A 87 6.37 -3.17 4.80
CA ARG A 87 6.62 -4.49 5.40
C ARG A 87 7.23 -5.46 4.39
N ALA A 88 6.75 -5.45 3.15
CA ALA A 88 7.37 -6.20 2.05
C ALA A 88 8.83 -5.76 1.82
N ASP A 89 9.09 -4.46 1.96
CA ASP A 89 10.43 -3.88 1.84
C ASP A 89 11.42 -4.50 2.84
N TYR A 90 11.03 -4.53 4.11
CA TYR A 90 11.83 -5.13 5.18
C TYR A 90 12.14 -6.60 4.91
N ILE A 91 11.15 -7.38 4.46
CA ILE A 91 11.33 -8.80 4.13
C ILE A 91 12.38 -8.97 3.02
N HIS A 92 12.35 -8.13 1.99
CA HIS A 92 13.34 -8.23 0.91
C HIS A 92 14.76 -7.88 1.37
N TYR A 93 14.91 -6.83 2.18
CA TYR A 93 16.23 -6.51 2.75
C TYR A 93 16.76 -7.61 3.67
N VAL A 94 15.89 -8.23 4.49
CA VAL A 94 16.28 -9.38 5.32
C VAL A 94 16.71 -10.56 4.45
N ALA A 95 16.00 -10.82 3.34
CA ALA A 95 16.36 -11.89 2.42
C ALA A 95 17.74 -11.68 1.79
N ASP A 96 18.10 -10.44 1.44
CA ASP A 96 19.42 -10.11 0.90
C ASP A 96 20.56 -10.30 1.92
N ILE A 97 20.28 -10.09 3.22
CA ILE A 97 21.26 -10.32 4.29
C ILE A 97 21.50 -11.82 4.53
N LEU A 98 20.48 -12.65 4.32
CA LEU A 98 20.54 -14.10 4.57
C LEU A 98 21.05 -14.92 3.38
N ALA A 99 21.21 -14.30 2.21
CA ALA A 99 21.53 -14.97 0.95
C ALA A 99 23.02 -15.27 0.76
#